data_AF-A0A3A8ISJ6-F1
#
_entry.id   AF-A0A3A8ISJ6-F1
#
_cell.length_a   1.000
_cell.length_b   1.000
_cell.length_c   1.000
_cell.angle_alpha   90.00
_cell.angle_beta   90.00
_cell.angle_gamma   90.00
#
_symmetry.space_group_name_H-M   'P 1'
#
loop_
_entity.id
_entity.type
_entity.pdbx_description
1 polymer ?
#
loop_
_entity_poly.entity_id
_entity_poly.type
_entity_poly.pdbx_seq_one_letter_code
_entity_poly.pdbx_strand_id
1 'polypeptide(L)'
;MSCTYEEDLTAYVDGELPPPLRTRMEAHLGTCAECQRTEQLLRVTVARMAELPAFIPSSSSRREVLARLDALPPTWRERMASLLRPGVLVPSAGVAATAVLALLVAGRGGVDTAALEELDAGALEVATNLELVEDYEVLGLDSSDDLEVVENLHELGMP
;
A
#
# COMPACT_ATOMS: atom_id res chain seq x y z
N MET A 1 35.26 -28.37 25.87
CA MET A 1 33.88 -28.59 26.35
C MET A 1 33.10 -27.45 25.76
N SER A 2 32.18 -27.68 24.82
CA SER A 2 31.50 -26.58 24.13
C SER A 2 30.67 -25.77 25.12
N CYS A 3 30.80 -24.46 25.05
CA CYS A 3 30.02 -23.55 25.88
C CYS A 3 28.67 -23.27 25.21
N THR A 4 27.58 -23.18 25.97
CA THR A 4 26.23 -22.92 25.42
C THR A 4 26.13 -21.60 24.65
N TYR A 5 26.98 -20.61 24.96
CA TYR A 5 26.98 -19.30 24.32
C TYR A 5 27.85 -19.21 23.07
N GLU A 6 28.54 -20.30 22.70
CA GLU A 6 29.49 -20.29 21.59
C GLU A 6 28.82 -19.97 20.24
N GLU A 7 27.60 -20.45 20.03
CA GLU A 7 26.84 -20.24 18.79
C GLU A 7 26.38 -18.79 18.60
N ASP A 8 26.18 -18.06 19.70
CA ASP A 8 25.70 -16.68 19.70
C ASP A 8 26.82 -15.63 19.60
N LEU A 9 28.10 -16.05 19.67
CA LEU A 9 29.26 -15.15 19.67
C LEU A 9 29.38 -14.33 18.38
N THR A 10 29.10 -14.94 17.22
CA THR A 10 29.15 -14.23 15.93
C THR A 10 28.09 -13.14 15.88
N ALA A 11 26.84 -13.47 16.22
CA ALA A 11 25.74 -12.50 16.30
C ALA A 11 26.01 -11.39 17.34
N TYR A 12 26.71 -11.71 18.43
CA TYR A 12 27.15 -10.71 19.40
C TYR A 12 28.17 -9.72 18.79
N VAL A 13 29.18 -10.23 18.08
CA VAL A 13 30.23 -9.43 17.45
C VAL A 13 29.65 -8.54 16.34
N ASP A 14 28.70 -9.07 15.56
CA ASP A 14 28.02 -8.34 14.48
C ASP A 14 26.94 -7.36 14.99
N GLY A 15 26.63 -7.41 16.29
CA GLY A 15 25.65 -6.53 16.94
C GLY A 15 24.19 -6.93 16.73
N GLU A 16 23.94 -8.14 16.22
CA GLU A 16 22.61 -8.65 15.85
C GLU A 16 21.84 -9.27 17.03
N LEU A 17 22.50 -9.52 18.18
CA LEU A 17 21.80 -10.04 19.35
C LEU A 17 20.76 -9.04 19.91
N PRO A 18 19.52 -9.49 20.20
CA PRO A 18 18.55 -8.69 20.93
C PRO A 18 19.08 -8.21 22.29
N PRO A 19 18.64 -7.04 22.80
CA PRO A 19 19.12 -6.49 24.06
C PRO A 19 19.19 -7.47 25.26
N PRO A 20 18.17 -8.31 25.54
CA PRO A 20 18.23 -9.22 26.69
C PRO A 20 19.28 -10.33 26.53
N LEU A 21 19.52 -10.80 25.30
CA LEU A 21 20.54 -11.82 25.02
C LEU A 21 21.94 -11.20 25.08
N ARG A 22 22.10 -9.97 24.59
CA ARG A 22 23.36 -9.23 24.67
C ARG A 22 23.84 -9.07 26.12
N THR A 23 22.96 -8.66 27.05
CA THR A 23 23.34 -8.54 28.47
C THR A 23 23.75 -9.87 29.10
N ARG A 24 23.10 -10.98 28.73
CA ARG A 24 23.49 -12.32 29.21
C ARG A 24 24.86 -12.73 28.65
N MET A 25 25.10 -12.45 27.36
CA MET A 25 26.39 -12.69 26.72
C MET A 25 27.50 -11.89 27.40
N GLU A 26 27.29 -10.60 27.66
CA GLU A 26 28.25 -9.74 28.38
C GLU A 26 28.58 -10.28 29.78
N ALA A 27 27.56 -10.72 30.52
CA ALA A 27 27.76 -11.34 31.82
C ALA A 27 28.57 -12.64 31.71
N HIS A 28 28.28 -13.48 30.70
CA HIS A 28 29.02 -14.72 30.44
C HIS A 28 30.47 -14.46 30.03
N LEU A 29 30.70 -13.48 29.15
CA LEU A 29 32.01 -13.02 28.76
C LEU A 29 32.80 -12.46 29.96
N GLY A 30 32.14 -12.01 31.03
CA GLY A 30 32.82 -11.63 32.27
C GLY A 30 33.49 -12.80 33.01
N THR A 31 33.06 -14.05 32.78
CA THR A 31 33.52 -15.23 33.56
C THR A 31 34.15 -16.33 32.72
N CYS A 32 33.91 -16.37 31.41
CA CYS A 32 34.35 -17.46 30.53
C CYS A 32 35.54 -17.06 29.65
N ALA A 33 36.75 -17.50 30.02
CA ALA A 33 37.98 -17.20 29.29
C ALA A 33 38.02 -17.80 27.86
N GLU A 34 37.33 -18.91 27.62
CA GLU A 34 37.25 -19.54 26.30
C GLU A 34 36.44 -18.65 25.34
N CYS A 35 35.24 -18.25 25.73
CA CYS A 35 34.40 -17.35 24.94
C CYS A 35 35.03 -15.97 24.77
N GLN A 36 35.74 -15.42 25.77
CA GLN A 36 36.51 -14.18 25.61
C GLN A 36 37.56 -14.29 24.50
N ARG A 37 38.32 -15.39 24.45
CA ARG A 37 39.34 -15.60 23.41
C ARG A 37 38.72 -15.70 22.03
N THR A 38 37.60 -16.42 21.91
CA THR A 38 36.87 -16.54 20.64
C THR A 38 36.28 -15.19 20.21
N GLU A 39 35.68 -14.43 21.11
CA GLU A 39 35.16 -13.08 20.85
C GLU A 39 36.27 -12.15 20.32
N GLN A 40 37.43 -12.16 20.97
CA GLN A 40 38.57 -11.35 20.55
C GLN A 40 39.09 -11.77 19.17
N LEU A 41 39.17 -13.07 18.90
CA LEU A 41 39.56 -13.60 17.59
C LEU A 41 38.59 -13.16 16.49
N LEU A 42 37.28 -13.24 16.74
CA LEU A 42 36.25 -12.79 15.81
C LEU A 42 36.38 -11.29 15.52
N ARG A 43 36.53 -10.45 16.56
CA ARG A 43 36.72 -8.99 16.39
C ARG A 43 37.96 -8.65 15.57
N VAL A 44 39.10 -9.30 15.86
CA VAL A 44 40.33 -9.10 15.09
C VAL A 44 40.13 -9.51 13.64
N THR A 45 39.45 -10.64 13.40
CA THR A 45 39.17 -11.13 12.04
C THR A 45 38.31 -10.13 11.26
N VAL A 46 37.22 -9.63 11.85
CA VAL A 46 36.36 -8.60 11.23
C VAL A 46 37.15 -7.32 10.94
N ALA A 47 37.98 -6.87 11.89
CA ALA A 47 38.82 -5.69 11.70
C ALA A 47 39.81 -5.87 10.52
N ARG A 48 40.41 -7.06 10.37
CA ARG A 48 41.28 -7.37 9.23
C ARG A 48 40.53 -7.46 7.91
N MET A 49 39.32 -7.98 7.90
CA MET A 49 38.49 -8.00 6.70
C MET A 49 38.14 -6.59 6.23
N ALA A 50 37.97 -5.64 7.16
CA ALA A 50 37.74 -4.24 6.81
C ALA A 50 38.96 -3.55 6.17
N GLU A 51 40.17 -4.10 6.32
CA GLU A 51 41.39 -3.61 5.64
C GLU A 51 41.49 -4.07 4.19
N LEU A 52 40.63 -5.01 3.75
CA LEU A 52 40.65 -5.51 2.38
C LEU A 52 40.21 -4.41 1.39
N PRO A 53 40.75 -4.41 0.16
CA PRO A 53 40.30 -3.50 -0.88
C PRO A 53 38.79 -3.62 -1.10
N ALA A 54 38.12 -2.48 -1.24
CA ALA A 54 36.69 -2.46 -1.53
C ALA A 54 36.37 -3.27 -2.79
N PHE A 55 35.42 -4.19 -2.67
CA PHE A 55 34.91 -4.92 -3.82
C PHE A 55 34.14 -3.96 -4.73
N ILE A 56 34.57 -3.83 -5.99
CA ILE A 56 33.87 -3.04 -7.01
C ILE A 56 33.15 -4.00 -7.95
N PRO A 57 31.80 -4.10 -7.89
CA PRO A 57 31.05 -4.94 -8.81
C PRO A 57 31.25 -4.50 -10.27
N SER A 58 31.25 -5.45 -11.19
CA SER A 58 31.30 -5.15 -12.63
C SER A 58 30.02 -4.42 -13.08
N SER A 59 30.12 -3.69 -14.21
CA SER A 59 28.96 -2.99 -14.77
C SER A 59 27.84 -3.95 -15.24
N SER A 60 28.18 -5.19 -15.62
CA SER A 60 27.17 -6.22 -15.94
C SER A 60 26.44 -6.69 -14.68
N SER A 61 27.16 -7.02 -13.62
CA SER A 61 26.55 -7.44 -12.35
C SER A 61 25.65 -6.34 -11.76
N ARG A 62 26.10 -5.08 -11.81
CA ARG A 62 25.28 -3.94 -11.37
C ARG A 62 23.99 -3.82 -12.17
N ARG A 63 24.05 -3.92 -13.50
CA ARG A 63 22.85 -3.89 -14.36
C ARG A 63 21.91 -5.04 -14.07
N GLU A 64 22.45 -6.23 -13.85
CA GLU A 64 21.66 -7.43 -13.56
C GLU A 64 20.90 -7.31 -12.23
N VAL A 65 21.55 -6.78 -11.19
CA VAL A 65 20.91 -6.49 -9.90
C VAL A 65 19.82 -5.43 -10.05
N LEU A 66 20.12 -4.33 -10.73
CA LEU A 66 19.14 -3.26 -10.97
C LEU A 66 17.92 -3.77 -11.77
N ALA A 67 18.14 -4.59 -12.81
CA ALA A 67 17.06 -5.20 -13.57
C ALA A 67 16.17 -6.11 -12.71
N ARG A 68 16.74 -6.82 -11.73
CA ARG A 68 15.96 -7.62 -10.77
C ARG A 68 15.15 -6.75 -9.81
N LEU A 69 15.70 -5.61 -9.37
CA LEU A 69 14.98 -4.66 -8.55
C LEU A 69 13.82 -4.01 -9.31
N ASP A 70 14.04 -3.65 -10.58
CA ASP A 70 13.00 -3.08 -11.46
C ASP A 70 11.88 -4.09 -11.78
N ALA A 71 12.18 -5.39 -11.73
CA ALA A 71 11.20 -6.46 -11.93
C ALA A 71 10.34 -6.75 -10.68
N LEU A 72 10.68 -6.18 -9.51
CA LEU A 72 9.85 -6.35 -8.32
C LEU A 72 8.49 -5.66 -8.52
N PRO A 73 7.38 -6.29 -8.10
CA PRO A 73 6.08 -5.68 -8.25
C PRO A 73 6.03 -4.38 -7.43
N PRO A 74 5.54 -3.27 -8.02
CA PRO A 74 5.46 -2.01 -7.30
C PRO A 74 4.49 -2.14 -6.14
N THR A 75 4.88 -1.58 -5.00
CA THR A 75 4.01 -1.48 -3.83
C THR A 75 2.81 -0.59 -4.12
N TRP A 76 1.72 -0.75 -3.37
CA TRP A 76 0.53 0.09 -3.53
C TRP A 76 0.84 1.59 -3.36
N ARG A 77 1.81 1.94 -2.50
CA ARG A 77 2.27 3.32 -2.30
C ARG A 77 2.94 3.89 -3.54
N GLU A 78 3.77 3.11 -4.22
CA GLU A 78 4.46 3.52 -5.45
C GLU A 78 3.49 3.65 -6.63
N ARG A 79 2.47 2.79 -6.70
CA ARG A 79 1.39 2.91 -7.68
C ARG A 79 0.58 4.19 -7.50
N MET A 80 0.31 4.59 -6.25
CA MET A 80 -0.41 5.83 -5.99
C MET A 80 0.46 7.07 -6.24
N ALA A 81 1.75 7.02 -5.89
CA ALA A 81 2.69 8.10 -6.16
C ALA A 81 2.96 8.30 -7.67
N SER A 82 2.81 7.26 -8.50
CA SER A 82 3.00 7.38 -9.94
C SER A 82 1.90 8.20 -10.63
N LEU A 83 0.69 8.25 -10.06
CA LEU A 83 -0.41 9.11 -10.52
C LEU A 83 -0.12 10.61 -10.32
N LEU A 84 0.71 10.94 -9.33
CA LEU A 84 1.12 12.32 -9.02
C LEU A 84 2.38 12.76 -9.79
N ARG A 85 2.93 11.92 -10.68
CA ARG A 85 4.13 12.28 -11.44
C ARG A 85 3.79 13.32 -12.51
N PRO A 86 4.58 14.42 -12.61
CA PRO A 86 4.31 15.49 -13.58
C PRO A 86 4.29 14.99 -15.03
N GLY A 87 5.07 13.96 -15.39
CA GLY A 87 5.05 13.36 -16.72
C GLY A 87 3.73 12.67 -17.12
N VAL A 88 2.89 12.29 -16.16
CA VAL A 88 1.55 11.69 -16.38
C VAL A 88 0.45 12.76 -16.38
N LEU A 89 0.65 13.86 -15.64
CA LEU A 89 -0.30 14.97 -15.54
C LEU A 89 -0.27 15.90 -16.77
N VAL A 90 0.87 16.02 -17.45
CA VAL A 90 1.02 16.89 -18.64
C VAL A 90 0.16 16.45 -19.84
N PRO A 91 0.11 15.17 -20.26
CA PRO A 91 -0.72 14.77 -21.39
C PRO A 91 -2.23 14.85 -21.10
N SER A 92 -2.66 14.66 -19.86
CA SER A 92 -4.08 14.71 -19.48
C SER A 92 -4.59 16.15 -19.27
N ALA A 93 -3.73 17.09 -18.88
CA ALA A 93 -4.09 18.51 -18.78
C ALA A 93 -4.52 19.11 -20.12
N GLY A 94 -3.91 18.68 -21.23
CA GLY A 94 -4.28 19.14 -22.58
C GLY A 94 -5.69 18.70 -22.99
N VAL A 95 -6.06 17.45 -22.70
CA VAL A 95 -7.40 16.90 -23.01
C VAL A 95 -8.47 17.50 -22.10
N ALA A 96 -8.18 17.69 -20.82
CA ALA A 96 -9.12 18.34 -19.90
C ALA A 96 -9.37 19.80 -20.30
N ALA A 97 -8.33 20.53 -20.69
CA ALA A 97 -8.46 21.92 -21.13
C ALA A 97 -9.30 22.04 -22.43
N THR A 98 -9.12 21.13 -23.39
CA THR A 98 -9.93 21.14 -24.62
C THR A 98 -11.38 20.71 -24.36
N ALA A 99 -11.63 19.75 -23.46
CA ALA A 99 -12.98 19.36 -23.07
C ALA A 99 -13.73 20.50 -22.35
N VAL A 100 -13.07 21.19 -21.41
CA VAL A 100 -13.64 22.36 -20.72
C VAL A 100 -13.91 23.50 -21.70
N LEU A 101 -12.99 23.76 -22.64
CA LEU A 101 -13.17 24.78 -23.67
C LEU A 101 -14.31 24.41 -24.63
N ALA A 102 -14.43 23.14 -25.01
CA ALA A 102 -15.54 22.65 -25.84
C ALA A 102 -16.88 22.80 -25.13
N LEU A 103 -16.97 22.46 -23.84
CA LEU A 103 -18.17 22.67 -23.01
C LEU A 103 -18.52 24.16 -22.88
N LEU A 104 -17.54 25.05 -22.70
CA LEU A 104 -17.77 26.49 -22.61
C LEU A 104 -18.19 27.14 -23.94
N VAL A 105 -17.77 26.57 -25.07
CA VAL A 105 -18.18 27.02 -26.42
C VAL A 105 -19.55 26.46 -26.77
N ALA A 106 -19.80 25.17 -26.49
CA ALA A 106 -21.09 24.53 -26.69
C ALA A 106 -22.17 25.15 -25.78
N GLY A 107 -21.85 25.47 -24.53
CA GLY A 107 -22.77 26.15 -23.59
C GLY A 107 -23.02 27.63 -23.91
N ARG A 108 -22.26 28.25 -24.83
CA ARG A 108 -22.50 29.61 -25.32
C ARG A 108 -23.38 29.66 -26.58
N GLY A 109 -23.49 28.56 -27.32
CA GLY A 109 -24.56 28.38 -28.30
C GLY A 109 -25.77 27.85 -27.55
N GLY A 110 -26.81 28.67 -27.40
CA GLY A 110 -28.00 28.39 -26.59
C GLY A 110 -28.41 26.92 -26.64
N VAL A 111 -28.15 26.21 -25.54
CA VAL A 111 -28.72 24.89 -25.29
C VAL A 111 -30.15 25.17 -24.89
N ASP A 112 -31.11 24.73 -25.71
CA ASP A 112 -32.53 24.70 -25.35
C ASP A 112 -32.64 24.01 -23.98
N THR A 113 -32.95 24.80 -22.95
CA THR A 113 -33.01 24.38 -21.54
C THR A 113 -34.15 23.42 -21.22
N ALA A 114 -34.84 22.91 -22.24
CA ALA A 114 -35.99 22.03 -22.10
C ALA A 114 -35.62 20.55 -21.84
N ALA A 115 -34.36 20.15 -22.01
CA ALA A 115 -33.93 18.74 -21.89
C ALA A 115 -33.26 18.37 -20.57
N LEU A 116 -33.12 19.31 -19.62
CA LEU A 116 -32.46 19.08 -18.33
C LEU A 116 -33.43 18.96 -17.14
N GLU A 117 -34.74 19.04 -17.39
CA GLU A 117 -35.78 18.98 -16.35
C GLU A 117 -36.24 17.55 -15.99
N GLU A 118 -35.74 16.52 -16.68
CA GLU A 118 -36.04 15.11 -16.40
C GLU A 118 -34.93 14.41 -15.58
N LEU A 119 -34.15 15.16 -14.80
CA LEU A 119 -33.46 14.57 -13.66
C LEU A 119 -34.50 14.37 -12.56
N ASP A 120 -35.16 13.22 -12.65
CA ASP A 120 -36.15 12.66 -11.73
C ASP A 120 -35.81 13.02 -10.27
N ALA A 121 -36.66 13.86 -9.66
CA ALA A 121 -36.51 14.31 -8.29
C ALA A 121 -36.44 13.13 -7.30
N GLY A 122 -36.99 11.97 -7.66
CA GLY A 122 -36.87 10.74 -6.89
C GLY A 122 -35.43 10.22 -6.80
N ALA A 123 -34.63 10.37 -7.85
CA ALA A 123 -33.24 9.89 -7.86
C ALA A 123 -32.34 10.65 -6.88
N LEU A 124 -32.65 11.93 -6.61
CA LEU A 124 -31.93 12.74 -5.63
C LEU A 124 -32.31 12.36 -4.19
N GLU A 125 -33.57 11.98 -3.96
CA GLU A 125 -34.05 11.53 -2.64
C GLU A 125 -33.43 10.17 -2.24
N VAL A 126 -33.33 9.24 -3.19
CA VAL A 126 -32.65 7.95 -3.01
C VAL A 126 -31.16 8.14 -2.72
N ALA A 127 -30.49 9.06 -3.41
CA ALA A 127 -29.07 9.35 -3.17
C ALA A 127 -28.80 9.95 -1.78
N THR A 128 -29.77 10.66 -1.19
CA THR A 128 -29.63 11.25 0.15
C THR A 128 -29.86 10.25 1.30
N ASN A 129 -30.43 9.08 1.02
CA ASN A 129 -30.68 8.01 2.01
C ASN A 129 -29.85 6.75 1.70
N LEU A 130 -28.59 6.94 1.30
CA LEU A 130 -27.65 5.87 0.97
C LEU A 130 -27.42 4.86 2.11
N GLU A 131 -27.67 5.25 3.37
CA GLU A 131 -27.58 4.36 4.55
C GLU A 131 -28.78 3.39 4.65
N LEU A 132 -29.90 3.67 3.97
CA LEU A 132 -31.07 2.78 3.95
C LEU A 132 -30.95 1.70 2.87
N VAL A 133 -30.20 1.97 1.79
CA VAL A 133 -30.06 1.07 0.61
C VAL A 133 -29.22 -0.16 0.93
N GLU A 134 -28.30 -0.08 1.91
CA GLU A 134 -27.48 -1.23 2.32
C GLU A 134 -28.28 -2.35 3.01
N ASP A 135 -29.53 -2.09 3.45
CA ASP A 135 -30.39 -3.08 4.14
C ASP A 135 -31.40 -3.78 3.20
N TYR A 136 -31.55 -3.31 1.95
CA TYR A 136 -32.50 -3.90 0.98
C TYR A 136 -31.95 -5.09 0.19
N GLU A 137 -30.62 -5.28 0.15
CA GLU A 137 -29.98 -6.40 -0.56
C GLU A 137 -30.31 -7.77 0.07
N VAL A 138 -30.92 -7.78 1.26
CA VAL A 138 -31.35 -8.99 1.98
C VAL A 138 -32.72 -9.51 1.48
N LEU A 139 -33.52 -8.71 0.76
CA LEU A 139 -34.90 -9.07 0.40
C LEU A 139 -35.15 -9.37 -1.09
N GLY A 140 -34.14 -9.26 -1.97
CA GLY A 140 -34.21 -9.75 -3.35
C GLY A 140 -35.28 -9.10 -4.23
N LEU A 141 -35.46 -7.78 -4.09
CA LEU A 141 -36.39 -7.00 -4.93
C LEU A 141 -35.57 -6.22 -5.96
N ASP A 142 -35.61 -6.68 -7.21
CA ASP A 142 -34.74 -6.18 -8.31
C ASP A 142 -35.42 -5.11 -9.18
N SER A 143 -36.64 -4.66 -8.84
CA SER A 143 -37.37 -3.64 -9.61
C SER A 143 -38.33 -2.81 -8.76
N SER A 144 -38.59 -1.57 -9.19
CA SER A 144 -39.52 -0.63 -8.56
C SER A 144 -40.97 -1.11 -8.52
N ASP A 145 -41.32 -2.06 -9.39
CA ASP A 145 -42.68 -2.60 -9.51
C ASP A 145 -43.06 -3.50 -8.31
N ASP A 146 -42.07 -3.98 -7.54
CA ASP A 146 -42.30 -4.80 -6.33
C ASP A 146 -42.67 -3.97 -5.09
N LEU A 147 -42.43 -2.65 -5.11
CA LEU A 147 -42.76 -1.73 -4.02
C LEU A 147 -44.25 -1.35 -3.98
N GLU A 148 -44.96 -1.50 -5.11
CA GLU A 148 -46.39 -1.19 -5.23
C GLU A 148 -47.26 -2.19 -4.42
N VAL A 149 -46.72 -3.39 -4.12
CA VAL A 149 -47.37 -4.42 -3.28
C VAL A 149 -47.29 -4.06 -1.79
N VAL A 150 -46.24 -3.36 -1.36
CA VAL A 150 -46.06 -2.92 0.03
C VAL A 150 -46.88 -1.67 0.34
N GLU A 151 -47.03 -0.76 -0.63
CA GLU A 151 -47.85 0.44 -0.49
C GLU A 151 -49.35 0.11 -0.37
N ASN A 152 -49.80 -0.95 -1.06
CA ASN A 152 -51.19 -1.42 -1.02
C ASN A 152 -51.48 -2.49 0.05
N LEU A 153 -50.52 -2.79 0.93
CA LEU A 153 -50.72 -3.75 2.03
C LEU A 153 -51.73 -3.24 3.07
N HIS A 154 -51.99 -1.93 3.10
CA HIS A 154 -53.07 -1.33 3.88
C HIS A 154 -54.47 -1.59 3.28
N GLU A 155 -54.57 -1.85 1.97
CA GLU A 155 -55.84 -2.17 1.30
C GLU A 155 -56.21 -3.66 1.36
N LEU A 156 -55.24 -4.55 1.60
CA LEU A 156 -55.46 -5.99 1.79
C LEU A 156 -55.69 -6.40 3.24
N GLY A 157 -55.71 -5.44 4.17
CA GLY A 157 -56.26 -5.62 5.51
C GLY A 157 -57.78 -5.51 5.51
N MET A 158 -58.48 -6.58 5.10
CA MET A 158 -59.80 -6.86 5.66
C MET A 158 -59.64 -7.80 6.86
N PRO A 159 -60.48 -7.62 7.90
CA PRO A 159 -60.39 -8.24 9.23
C PRO A 159 -60.37 -9.77 9.26
#